data_AF-A0A972K0L5-F1
#
_entry.id   AF-A0A972K0L5-F1
#
_cell.length_a   1.000
_cell.length_b   1.000
_cell.length_c   1.000
_cell.angle_alpha   90.00
_cell.angle_beta   90.00
_cell.angle_gamma   90.00
#
_symmetry.space_group_name_H-M   'P 1'
#
loop_
_entity.id
_entity.type
_entity.pdbx_description
1 polymer ?
#
loop_
_entity_poly.entity_id
_entity_poly.type
_entity_poly.pdbx_seq_one_letter_code
_entity_poly.pdbx_strand_id
1 'polypeptide(L)'
;MKKQIIILMLSLTTAVTGLTACTKKIDKVGSSPAVLNGQSQHWKVELEYVANGDALDEIISMQTSITEQTMSEVTATIYHKDQEPKSLPVTEPELFKTGQALTFVDKGSVKNWKDTEQVAVEWKIGDTRVKEYVTVANKSASSSTK
;
A
#
# COMPACT_ATOMS: atom_id res chain seq x y z
N MET A 1 -4.25 -30.08 78.46
CA MET A 1 -4.76 -31.11 77.52
C MET A 1 -5.40 -30.43 76.33
N LYS A 2 -4.98 -30.86 75.13
CA LYS A 2 -5.29 -30.31 73.79
C LYS A 2 -6.78 -30.41 73.45
N LYS A 3 -7.35 -29.39 72.80
CA LYS A 3 -8.50 -29.53 71.91
C LYS A 3 -8.13 -28.94 70.54
N GLN A 4 -8.06 -29.82 69.55
CA GLN A 4 -7.84 -29.55 68.12
C GLN A 4 -9.19 -29.36 67.41
N ILE A 5 -9.09 -29.00 66.12
CA ILE A 5 -10.09 -29.00 65.01
C ILE A 5 -10.47 -27.55 64.64
N ILE A 6 -9.72 -26.87 63.76
CA ILE A 6 -9.70 -26.93 62.28
C ILE A 6 -11.00 -26.36 61.68
N ILE A 7 -10.89 -25.30 60.86
CA ILE A 7 -11.27 -25.27 59.43
C ILE A 7 -10.94 -23.88 58.86
N LEU A 8 -10.15 -23.89 57.79
CA LEU A 8 -9.85 -22.78 56.89
C LEU A 8 -11.14 -22.21 56.27
N MET A 9 -11.26 -20.89 56.20
CA MET A 9 -12.04 -20.23 55.16
C MET A 9 -11.22 -19.09 54.55
N LEU A 10 -10.32 -19.48 53.65
CA LEU A 10 -9.70 -18.56 52.70
C LEU A 10 -10.63 -18.52 51.47
N SER A 11 -11.70 -17.72 51.53
CA SER A 11 -12.58 -17.50 50.38
C SER A 11 -11.88 -16.55 49.40
N LEU A 12 -11.20 -17.16 48.44
CA LEU A 12 -10.55 -16.54 47.30
C LEU A 12 -11.59 -15.78 46.45
N THR A 13 -11.70 -14.48 46.66
CA THR A 13 -12.38 -13.56 45.72
C THR A 13 -11.44 -13.22 44.58
N THR A 14 -11.66 -13.83 43.42
CA THR A 14 -11.35 -13.19 42.14
C THR A 14 -12.51 -13.46 41.19
N ALA A 15 -13.39 -12.48 41.08
CA ALA A 15 -14.30 -12.38 39.97
C ALA A 15 -13.45 -12.25 38.70
N VAL A 16 -13.33 -13.34 37.95
CA VAL A 16 -12.79 -13.30 36.59
C VAL A 16 -13.87 -12.62 35.76
N THR A 17 -13.81 -11.29 35.68
CA THR A 17 -14.49 -10.55 34.61
C THR A 17 -13.85 -11.02 33.32
N GLY A 18 -14.50 -11.99 32.68
CA GLY A 18 -14.22 -12.34 31.30
C GLY A 18 -14.52 -11.12 30.44
N LEU A 19 -13.52 -10.24 30.29
CA LEU A 19 -13.35 -9.45 29.08
C LEU A 19 -13.12 -10.45 27.96
N THR A 20 -14.19 -11.07 27.47
CA THR A 20 -14.21 -11.47 26.07
C THR A 20 -14.22 -10.18 25.29
N ALA A 21 -13.01 -9.62 25.14
CA ALA A 21 -12.74 -8.60 24.17
C ALA A 21 -13.41 -9.06 22.88
N CYS A 22 -14.39 -8.30 22.42
CA CYS A 22 -14.81 -8.34 21.04
C CYS A 22 -13.58 -7.97 20.23
N THR A 23 -12.74 -8.95 19.94
CA THR A 23 -11.81 -8.87 18.82
C THR A 23 -12.69 -8.86 17.60
N LYS A 24 -13.21 -7.67 17.26
CA LYS A 24 -13.54 -7.36 15.86
C LYS A 24 -12.32 -7.84 15.10
N LYS A 25 -12.48 -8.93 14.34
CA LYS A 25 -11.52 -9.26 13.31
C LYS A 25 -11.51 -8.03 12.42
N ILE A 26 -10.53 -7.15 12.63
CA ILE A 26 -10.26 -6.08 11.69
C ILE A 26 -9.91 -6.86 10.43
N ASP A 27 -10.78 -6.76 9.43
CA ASP A 27 -10.60 -7.40 8.15
C ASP A 27 -9.25 -6.92 7.59
N LYS A 28 -8.22 -7.73 7.79
CA LYS A 28 -6.84 -7.56 7.30
C LYS A 28 -6.73 -7.70 5.78
N VAL A 29 -7.85 -7.61 5.06
CA VAL A 29 -7.92 -7.75 3.59
C VAL A 29 -7.04 -6.71 2.90
N GLY A 30 -6.73 -5.62 3.60
CA GLY A 30 -5.82 -4.57 3.17
C GLY A 30 -4.34 -4.74 3.54
N SER A 31 -4.02 -5.60 4.51
CA SER A 31 -2.65 -5.79 5.02
C SER A 31 -1.95 -7.02 4.44
N SER A 32 -2.57 -7.69 3.48
CA SER A 32 -1.95 -8.77 2.71
C SER A 32 -1.29 -8.21 1.45
N PRO A 33 -0.32 -8.92 0.86
CA PRO A 33 0.24 -8.56 -0.44
C PRO A 33 -0.85 -8.39 -1.51
N ALA A 34 -0.64 -7.44 -2.42
CA ALA A 34 -1.57 -7.11 -3.48
C ALA A 34 -0.85 -6.44 -4.65
N VAL A 35 -1.48 -6.43 -5.82
CA VAL A 35 -1.00 -5.70 -6.98
C VAL A 35 -2.13 -4.82 -7.52
N LEU A 36 -1.90 -3.51 -7.54
CA LEU A 36 -2.81 -2.55 -8.13
C LEU A 36 -2.29 -2.14 -9.49
N ASN A 37 -3.19 -2.00 -10.46
CA ASN A 37 -2.86 -1.61 -11.82
C ASN A 37 -3.76 -0.47 -12.26
N GLY A 38 -3.20 0.47 -13.00
CA GLY A 38 -3.95 1.56 -13.60
C GLY A 38 -3.32 2.01 -14.92
N GLN A 39 -4.12 2.71 -15.72
CA GLN A 39 -3.66 3.29 -16.97
C GLN A 39 -4.34 4.63 -17.21
N SER A 40 -3.56 5.59 -17.68
CA SER A 40 -3.99 6.89 -18.23
C SER A 40 -3.72 6.91 -19.74
N GLN A 41 -3.76 8.10 -20.35
CA GLN A 41 -3.49 8.25 -21.78
C GLN A 41 -2.05 7.83 -22.12
N HIS A 42 -1.07 8.26 -21.30
CA HIS A 42 0.34 8.05 -21.61
C HIS A 42 1.04 7.06 -20.67
N TRP A 43 0.47 6.80 -19.50
CA TRP A 43 1.14 6.01 -18.47
C TRP A 43 0.33 4.80 -18.05
N LYS A 44 1.01 3.66 -17.96
CA LYS A 44 0.56 2.48 -17.22
C LYS A 44 1.36 2.40 -15.93
N VAL A 45 0.67 2.22 -14.81
CA VAL A 45 1.26 2.15 -13.47
C VAL A 45 0.87 0.83 -12.82
N GLU A 46 1.84 0.21 -12.17
CA GLU A 46 1.66 -0.94 -11.31
C GLU A 46 2.23 -0.62 -9.92
N LEU A 47 1.45 -0.91 -8.88
CA LEU A 47 1.88 -0.84 -7.48
C LEU A 47 1.82 -2.25 -6.91
N GLU A 48 2.98 -2.80 -6.59
CA GLU A 48 3.12 -4.07 -5.90
C GLU A 48 3.32 -3.81 -4.41
N TYR A 49 2.47 -4.45 -3.60
CA TYR A 49 2.53 -4.41 -2.14
C TYR A 49 3.03 -5.74 -1.62
N VAL A 50 4.16 -5.74 -0.92
CA VAL A 50 4.80 -6.95 -0.36
C VAL A 50 4.81 -6.86 1.16
N ALA A 51 4.53 -7.97 1.84
CA ALA A 51 4.52 -8.00 3.30
C ALA A 51 5.91 -7.74 3.89
N ASN A 52 5.99 -6.79 4.82
CA ASN A 52 7.19 -6.45 5.58
C ASN A 52 6.83 -6.18 7.05
N GLY A 53 6.83 -7.24 7.86
CA GLY A 53 6.40 -7.17 9.26
C GLY A 53 4.92 -6.81 9.39
N ASP A 54 4.63 -5.70 10.09
CA ASP A 54 3.29 -5.15 10.29
C ASP A 54 2.87 -4.13 9.22
N ALA A 55 3.67 -3.96 8.17
CA ALA A 55 3.42 -3.05 7.05
C ALA A 55 3.58 -3.76 5.69
N LEU A 56 3.33 -3.01 4.63
CA LEU A 56 3.53 -3.40 3.24
C LEU A 56 4.58 -2.47 2.62
N ASP A 57 5.61 -3.06 2.01
CA ASP A 57 6.49 -2.34 1.09
C ASP A 57 5.71 -2.06 -0.19
N GLU A 58 5.69 -0.81 -0.63
CA GLU A 58 5.05 -0.39 -1.87
C GLU A 58 6.11 -0.15 -2.96
N ILE A 59 6.05 -0.96 -4.01
CA ILE A 59 6.96 -0.93 -5.15
C ILE A 59 6.18 -0.40 -6.34
N ILE A 60 6.67 0.67 -6.97
CA ILE A 60 6.05 1.26 -8.15
C ILE A 60 6.81 0.88 -9.41
N SER A 61 6.07 0.43 -10.41
CA SER A 61 6.55 0.25 -11.78
C SER A 61 5.71 1.06 -12.74
N MET A 62 6.36 1.72 -13.71
CA MET A 62 5.71 2.57 -14.69
C MET A 62 6.15 2.21 -16.10
N GLN A 63 5.23 2.34 -17.04
CA GLN A 63 5.48 2.15 -18.46
C GLN A 63 4.84 3.32 -19.22
N THR A 64 5.56 3.86 -20.20
CA THR A 64 5.08 4.98 -21.02
C THR A 64 4.72 4.52 -22.43
N SER A 65 3.71 5.15 -23.04
CA SER A 65 3.44 5.09 -24.48
C SER A 65 4.05 6.28 -25.25
N ILE A 66 4.68 7.22 -24.56
CA ILE A 66 5.36 8.38 -25.17
C ILE A 66 6.54 7.88 -26.00
N THR A 67 6.60 8.30 -27.26
CA THR A 67 7.62 7.92 -28.25
C THR A 67 8.76 8.92 -28.34
N GLU A 68 8.56 10.13 -27.82
CA GLU A 68 9.56 11.19 -27.79
C GLU A 68 10.54 10.97 -26.63
N GLN A 69 11.82 10.74 -26.93
CA GLN A 69 12.89 10.55 -25.92
C GLN A 69 13.41 11.88 -25.36
N THR A 70 12.49 12.77 -24.98
CA THR A 70 12.81 14.13 -24.54
C THR A 70 12.33 14.43 -23.12
N MET A 71 11.95 13.37 -22.38
CA MET A 71 11.59 13.51 -20.98
C MET A 71 12.83 13.85 -20.15
N SER A 72 12.90 15.09 -19.64
CA SER A 72 14.01 15.54 -18.81
C SER A 72 13.73 15.33 -17.32
N GLU A 73 12.46 15.19 -16.94
CA GLU A 73 12.01 14.99 -15.57
C GLU A 73 10.78 14.09 -15.59
N VAL A 74 10.71 13.14 -14.66
CA VAL A 74 9.50 12.34 -14.37
C VAL A 74 9.40 12.19 -12.85
N THR A 75 8.21 12.37 -12.30
CA THR A 75 7.90 12.15 -10.88
C THR A 75 6.56 11.43 -10.77
N ALA A 76 6.53 10.36 -9.99
CA ALA A 76 5.31 9.69 -9.59
C ALA A 76 4.92 10.16 -8.19
N THR A 77 3.67 10.56 -7.98
CA THR A 77 3.13 10.90 -6.66
C THR A 77 1.97 9.99 -6.33
N ILE A 78 2.09 9.24 -5.24
CA ILE A 78 1.10 8.26 -4.80
C ILE A 78 0.25 8.91 -3.70
N TYR A 79 -1.07 8.84 -3.86
CA TYR A 79 -2.03 9.37 -2.91
C TYR A 79 -2.66 8.23 -2.15
N HIS A 80 -2.53 8.27 -0.83
CA HIS A 80 -3.25 7.40 0.07
C HIS A 80 -4.25 8.21 0.89
N LYS A 81 -5.37 7.57 1.20
CA LYS A 81 -6.39 8.11 2.07
C LYS A 81 -5.80 8.47 3.43
N ASP A 82 -6.10 9.67 3.90
CA ASP A 82 -5.72 10.22 5.20
C ASP A 82 -4.18 10.23 5.47
N GLN A 83 -3.36 10.26 4.42
CA GLN A 83 -1.90 10.31 4.50
C GLN A 83 -1.34 11.40 3.58
N GLU A 84 -0.15 11.92 3.91
CA GLU A 84 0.58 12.83 3.03
C GLU A 84 0.96 12.13 1.72
N PRO A 85 0.81 12.79 0.55
CA PRO A 85 1.21 12.21 -0.73
C PRO A 85 2.70 11.91 -0.77
N LYS A 86 3.06 10.75 -1.35
CA LYS A 86 4.45 10.36 -1.51
C LYS A 86 4.92 10.61 -2.93
N SER A 87 5.87 11.53 -3.12
CA SER A 87 6.51 11.78 -4.41
C SER A 87 7.82 11.01 -4.56
N LEU A 88 7.98 10.38 -5.71
CA LEU A 88 9.11 9.58 -6.13
C LEU A 88 9.62 10.14 -7.47
N PRO A 89 10.72 10.92 -7.48
CA PRO A 89 11.34 11.34 -8.73
C PRO A 89 12.04 10.15 -9.39
N VAL A 90 12.07 10.14 -10.72
CA VAL A 90 12.84 9.18 -11.50
C VAL A 90 14.23 9.75 -11.70
N THR A 91 15.25 9.01 -11.27
CA THR A 91 16.65 9.44 -11.36
C THR A 91 17.15 9.53 -12.80
N GLU A 92 16.69 8.62 -13.67
CA GLU A 92 17.11 8.53 -15.08
C GLU A 92 15.88 8.47 -16.00
N PRO A 93 15.13 9.59 -16.17
CA PRO A 93 13.93 9.65 -17.00
C PRO A 93 14.14 9.19 -18.45
N GLU A 94 15.35 9.38 -18.99
CA GLU A 94 15.77 8.96 -20.33
C GLU A 94 15.75 7.44 -20.53
N LEU A 95 15.72 6.65 -19.45
CA LEU A 95 15.58 5.20 -19.55
C LEU A 95 14.18 4.76 -19.97
N PHE A 96 13.17 5.64 -19.88
CA PHE A 96 11.83 5.31 -20.34
C PHE A 96 11.83 5.11 -21.86
N LYS A 97 11.81 3.84 -22.26
CA LYS A 97 11.52 3.45 -23.64
C LYS A 97 10.05 3.14 -23.76
N THR A 98 9.45 3.56 -24.88
CA THR A 98 8.06 3.25 -25.19
C THR A 98 7.81 1.76 -25.02
N GLY A 99 6.79 1.41 -24.24
CA GLY A 99 6.42 0.02 -24.03
C GLY A 99 7.27 -0.73 -22.99
N GLN A 100 8.35 -0.16 -22.46
CA GLN A 100 9.18 -0.77 -21.43
C GLN A 100 8.77 -0.27 -20.04
N ALA A 101 8.61 -1.19 -19.10
CA ALA A 101 8.38 -0.86 -17.70
C ALA A 101 9.71 -0.54 -16.99
N LEU A 102 9.69 0.47 -16.12
CA LEU A 102 10.75 0.80 -15.18
C LEU A 102 10.22 0.76 -13.76
N THR A 103 10.94 0.08 -12.89
CA THR A 103 10.65 0.00 -11.46
C THR A 103 11.48 1.03 -10.72
N PHE A 104 10.86 1.75 -9.80
CA PHE A 104 11.55 2.76 -9.01
C PHE A 104 12.39 2.07 -7.93
N VAL A 105 13.57 2.63 -7.66
CA VAL A 105 14.48 2.11 -6.63
C VAL A 105 13.90 2.34 -5.23
N ASP A 106 13.30 3.50 -5.01
CA ASP A 106 12.71 3.88 -3.74
C ASP A 106 11.33 3.24 -3.55
N LYS A 107 11.12 2.67 -2.35
CA LYS A 107 9.88 1.98 -1.97
C LYS A 107 9.08 2.77 -0.93
N GLY A 108 7.76 2.75 -1.04
CA GLY A 108 6.83 3.22 -0.02
C GLY A 108 6.65 2.22 1.12
N SER A 109 6.01 2.67 2.20
CA SER A 109 5.55 1.79 3.27
C SER A 109 4.16 2.22 3.69
N VAL A 110 3.21 1.28 3.61
CA VAL A 110 1.81 1.52 3.98
C VAL A 110 1.29 0.39 4.84
N LYS A 111 0.28 0.65 5.67
CA LYS A 111 -0.39 -0.40 6.45
C LYS A 111 -1.42 -1.17 5.64
N ASN A 112 -1.98 -0.53 4.62
CA ASN A 112 -3.14 -1.02 3.90
C ASN A 112 -3.14 -0.53 2.45
N TRP A 113 -3.07 -1.46 1.49
CA TRP A 113 -3.07 -1.12 0.06
C TRP A 113 -4.41 -0.56 -0.42
N LYS A 114 -5.52 -0.80 0.29
CA LYS A 114 -6.84 -0.26 -0.06
C LYS A 114 -6.95 1.24 0.16
N ASP A 115 -6.01 1.81 0.91
CA ASP A 115 -5.98 3.25 1.14
C ASP A 115 -5.39 3.97 -0.08
N THR A 116 -4.77 3.28 -1.04
CA THR A 116 -4.29 3.87 -2.28
C THR A 116 -5.43 4.29 -3.18
N GLU A 117 -5.51 5.59 -3.48
CA GLU A 117 -6.59 6.17 -4.28
C GLU A 117 -6.18 6.37 -5.74
N GLN A 118 -5.00 6.95 -5.96
CA GLN A 118 -4.52 7.31 -7.30
C GLN A 118 -3.01 7.53 -7.31
N VAL A 119 -2.43 7.48 -8.51
CA VAL A 119 -1.06 7.90 -8.78
C VAL A 119 -1.10 9.06 -9.76
N ALA A 120 -0.47 10.19 -9.42
CA ALA A 120 -0.21 11.26 -10.38
C ALA A 120 1.18 11.07 -10.98
N VAL A 121 1.28 11.12 -12.30
CA VAL A 121 2.55 11.14 -13.02
C VAL A 121 2.74 12.53 -13.59
N GLU A 122 3.81 13.21 -13.17
CA GLU A 122 4.22 14.50 -13.71
C GLU A 122 5.52 14.33 -14.48
N TRP A 123 5.62 14.90 -15.67
CA TRP A 123 6.83 14.85 -16.48
C TRP A 123 7.03 16.11 -17.30
N LYS A 124 8.26 16.30 -17.77
CA LYS A 124 8.66 17.48 -18.55
C LYS A 124 9.21 17.07 -19.91
N ILE A 125 8.68 17.68 -20.98
CA ILE A 125 9.11 17.52 -22.38
C ILE A 125 9.52 18.92 -22.89
N GLY A 126 10.81 19.12 -23.14
CA GLY A 126 11.33 20.45 -23.42
C GLY A 126 11.03 21.39 -22.25
N ASP A 127 10.29 22.48 -22.50
CA ASP A 127 9.85 23.42 -21.45
C ASP A 127 8.43 23.13 -20.91
N THR A 128 7.73 22.16 -21.50
CA THR A 128 6.34 21.85 -21.13
C THR A 128 6.28 20.82 -20.02
N ARG A 129 5.53 21.11 -18.95
CA ARG A 129 5.25 20.16 -17.87
C ARG A 129 3.82 19.65 -17.99
N VAL A 130 3.67 18.33 -17.95
CA VAL A 130 2.39 17.63 -18.07
C VAL A 130 2.16 16.80 -16.81
N LYS A 131 0.91 16.69 -16.38
CA LYS A 131 0.47 15.86 -15.26
C LYS A 131 -0.73 15.02 -15.66
N GLU A 132 -0.66 13.73 -15.38
CA GLU A 132 -1.76 12.79 -15.53
C GLU A 132 -2.08 12.07 -14.23
N TYR A 133 -3.35 11.72 -14.05
CA TYR A 133 -3.81 10.93 -12.92
C TYR A 133 -4.17 9.52 -13.40
N VAL A 134 -3.69 8.53 -12.67
CA VAL A 134 -3.87 7.11 -12.92
C VAL A 134 -4.62 6.53 -11.72
N THR A 135 -5.89 6.21 -11.91
CA THR A 135 -6.65 5.44 -10.92
C THR A 135 -6.17 3.98 -10.95
N VAL A 136 -5.77 3.46 -9.80
CA VAL A 136 -5.23 2.10 -9.66
C VAL A 136 -6.26 1.21 -8.97
N ALA A 137 -6.39 -0.02 -9.44
CA ALA A 137 -7.34 -0.99 -8.88
C ALA A 137 -6.73 -2.37 -8.74
N ASN A 138 -7.20 -3.12 -7.73
CA ASN A 138 -6.72 -4.48 -7.49
C ASN A 138 -7.29 -5.43 -8.55
N LYS A 139 -6.43 -5.97 -9.42
CA LYS A 139 -6.85 -6.91 -10.46
C LYS A 139 -7.07 -8.34 -9.95
N SER A 140 -6.56 -8.72 -8.77
CA SER A 140 -6.77 -10.06 -8.20
C SER A 140 -8.13 -10.26 -7.53
N ALA A 141 -8.97 -9.21 -7.44
CA ALA A 141 -10.37 -9.33 -7.04
C ALA A 141 -11.33 -9.67 -8.21
N SER A 142 -10.84 -9.66 -9.46
CA SER A 142 -11.66 -9.94 -10.67
C SER A 142 -11.51 -11.39 -11.17
N SER A 143 -11.41 -12.37 -10.26
CA SER A 143 -11.50 -13.79 -10.61
C SER A 143 -12.59 -14.48 -9.81
N SER A 144 -13.85 -14.20 -10.13
CA SER A 144 -14.97 -15.12 -9.90
C SER A 144 -16.27 -14.60 -10.50
N THR A 145 -16.42 -14.72 -11.81
CA THR A 145 -17.70 -15.20 -12.36
C THR A 145 -17.38 -16.02 -13.58
N LYS A 146 -17.62 -17.32 -13.44
CA LYS A 146 -17.48 -18.34 -14.45
C LYS A 146 -18.77 -18.43 -15.24
#